data_AF-A0A7G7SWU7-F1
#
_entry.id   AF-A0A7G7SWU7-F1
#
_cell.length_a   1.000
_cell.length_b   1.000
_cell.length_c   1.000
_cell.angle_alpha   90.00
_cell.angle_beta   90.00
_cell.angle_gamma   90.00
#
_symmetry.space_group_name_H-M   'P 1'
#
loop_
_entity.id
_entity.type
_entity.pdbx_description
1 polymer ?
#
loop_
_entity_poly.entity_id
_entity_poly.type
_entity_poly.pdbx_seq_one_letter_code
_entity_poly.pdbx_strand_id
1 'polypeptide(L)'
;MSIDHGVLNVPLSKRGNIDTAIDRYKAQQQRETEAVMRGLRNAHAAARAEALALIERMTDEHVARWALRLKCQARSVRKRLRSEAGLNPTLVLRALRDGGAV
;
A
#
# COMPACT_ATOMS: atom_id res chain seq x y z
N MET A 1 1.88 10.32 -38.91
CA MET A 1 1.18 11.35 -38.12
C MET A 1 2.02 12.62 -38.19
N SER A 2 1.60 13.64 -38.93
CA SER A 2 2.39 14.87 -39.08
C SER A 2 2.28 15.71 -37.82
N ILE A 3 3.42 16.08 -37.24
CA ILE A 3 3.49 17.06 -36.17
C ILE A 3 3.08 18.39 -36.81
N ASP A 4 2.00 19.00 -36.33
CA ASP A 4 1.55 20.31 -36.79
C ASP A 4 2.63 21.36 -36.46
N HIS A 5 3.46 21.67 -37.45
CA HIS A 5 4.56 22.62 -37.33
C HIS A 5 4.07 24.07 -37.16
N GLY A 6 2.78 24.34 -37.35
CA GLY A 6 2.18 25.67 -37.22
C GLY A 6 2.25 26.19 -35.77
N VAL A 7 2.05 25.30 -34.78
CA VAL A 7 2.12 25.66 -33.36
C VAL A 7 3.56 25.92 -32.89
N LEU A 8 4.55 25.28 -33.53
CA LEU A 8 5.97 25.42 -33.20
C LEU A 8 6.62 26.70 -33.72
N ASN A 9 5.96 27.44 -34.63
CA ASN A 9 6.51 28.65 -35.25
C ASN A 9 5.92 29.97 -34.70
N VAL A 10 5.07 29.89 -33.68
CA VAL A 10 4.49 31.07 -33.00
C VAL A 10 5.42 31.49 -31.85
N PRO A 11 5.71 32.78 -31.59
CA PRO A 11 6.46 33.19 -30.39
C PRO A 11 5.81 32.64 -29.13
N LEU A 12 6.59 32.19 -28.13
CA LEU A 12 6.06 31.60 -26.89
C LEU A 12 4.98 32.50 -26.24
N SER A 13 5.15 33.81 -26.34
CA SER A 13 4.23 34.87 -25.87
C SER A 13 2.87 34.94 -26.59
N LYS A 14 2.72 34.28 -27.75
CA LYS A 14 1.48 34.25 -28.55
C LYS A 14 0.82 32.86 -28.59
N ARG A 15 1.40 31.85 -27.93
CA ARG A 15 0.87 30.47 -27.90
C ARG A 15 -0.23 30.22 -26.87
N GLY A 16 -0.81 31.29 -26.31
CA GLY A 16 -1.78 31.20 -25.22
C GLY A 16 -1.13 30.91 -23.86
N ASN A 17 -1.96 30.74 -22.84
CA ASN A 17 -1.55 30.70 -21.44
C ASN A 17 -1.04 29.28 -21.06
N ILE A 18 0.10 28.87 -21.63
CA ILE A 18 0.71 27.54 -21.46
C ILE A 18 0.90 27.19 -19.97
N ASP A 19 1.26 28.18 -19.15
CA ASP A 19 1.42 28.01 -17.70
C ASP A 19 0.13 27.49 -17.06
N THR A 20 -1.04 28.01 -17.45
CA THR A 20 -2.34 27.55 -16.94
C THR A 20 -2.68 26.11 -17.38
N ALA A 21 -2.16 25.66 -18.53
CA ALA A 21 -2.33 24.28 -18.96
C ALA A 21 -1.40 23.34 -18.18
N ILE A 22 -0.16 23.77 -17.93
CA ILE A 22 0.81 23.04 -17.11
C ILE A 22 0.32 22.92 -15.67
N ASP A 23 -0.21 24.00 -15.08
CA ASP A 23 -0.72 23.98 -13.71
C ASP A 23 -1.95 23.09 -13.56
N ARG A 24 -2.86 23.11 -14.53
CA ARG A 24 -4.00 22.18 -14.58
C ARG A 24 -3.54 20.72 -14.66
N TYR A 25 -2.56 20.42 -15.49
CA TYR A 25 -2.01 19.07 -15.62
C TYR A 25 -1.32 18.61 -14.32
N LYS A 26 -0.52 19.46 -13.68
CA LYS A 26 0.11 19.16 -12.39
C LYS A 26 -0.94 18.92 -11.30
N ALA A 27 -1.97 19.76 -11.23
CA ALA A 27 -3.07 19.59 -10.27
C ALA A 27 -3.84 18.29 -10.51
N GLN A 28 -4.04 17.89 -11.77
CA GLN A 28 -4.66 16.62 -12.10
C GLN A 28 -3.79 15.44 -11.65
N GLN A 29 -2.49 15.45 -11.99
CA GLN A 29 -1.52 14.44 -11.53
C GLN A 29 -1.49 14.30 -9.99
N GLN A 30 -1.53 15.42 -9.27
CA GLN A 30 -1.59 15.41 -7.81
C GLN A 30 -2.88 14.73 -7.30
N ARG A 31 -4.04 15.06 -7.87
CA ARG A 31 -5.31 14.42 -7.50
C ARG A 31 -5.31 12.92 -7.77
N GLU A 32 -4.75 12.50 -8.90
CA GLU A 32 -4.63 11.08 -9.28
C GLU A 32 -3.71 10.33 -8.30
N THR A 33 -2.52 10.88 -8.01
CA THR A 33 -1.60 10.29 -7.04
C THR A 33 -2.19 10.24 -5.63
N GLU A 34 -2.90 11.28 -5.19
CA GLU A 34 -3.62 11.29 -3.91
C GLU A 34 -4.73 10.23 -3.85
N ALA A 35 -5.47 10.02 -4.95
CA ALA A 35 -6.47 8.96 -5.03
C ALA A 35 -5.83 7.57 -4.91
N VAL A 36 -4.72 7.33 -5.62
CA VAL A 36 -3.96 6.07 -5.53
C VAL A 36 -3.44 5.85 -4.12
N MET A 37 -2.80 6.86 -3.51
CA MET A 37 -2.25 6.76 -2.15
C MET A 37 -3.34 6.54 -1.11
N ARG A 38 -4.53 7.14 -1.26
CA ARG A 38 -5.68 6.83 -0.41
C ARG A 38 -6.12 5.37 -0.56
N GLY A 39 -6.21 4.87 -1.79
CA GLY A 39 -6.50 3.46 -2.05
C GLY A 39 -5.50 2.51 -1.36
N LEU A 40 -4.21 2.78 -1.49
CA LEU A 40 -3.14 2.00 -0.85
C LEU A 40 -3.23 2.04 0.68
N ARG A 41 -3.49 3.21 1.27
CA ARG A 41 -3.67 3.36 2.73
C ARG A 41 -4.88 2.56 3.22
N ASN A 42 -6.00 2.63 2.51
CA ASN A 42 -7.20 1.88 2.85
C ASN A 42 -6.98 0.37 2.76
N ALA A 43 -6.33 -0.10 1.68
CA ALA A 43 -5.98 -1.50 1.50
C ALA A 43 -5.03 -1.99 2.62
N HIS A 44 -4.01 -1.19 2.96
CA HIS A 44 -3.08 -1.49 4.05
C HIS A 44 -3.80 -1.56 5.40
N ALA A 45 -4.71 -0.61 5.68
CA ALA A 45 -5.50 -0.60 6.91
C ALA A 45 -6.42 -1.82 7.01
N ALA A 46 -7.11 -2.18 5.93
CA ALA A 46 -7.95 -3.37 5.86
C ALA A 46 -7.14 -4.66 6.09
N ALA A 47 -6.01 -4.80 5.40
CA ALA A 47 -5.12 -5.94 5.56
C ALA A 47 -4.59 -6.05 7.00
N ARG A 48 -4.25 -4.92 7.62
CA ARG A 48 -3.80 -4.88 9.01
C ARG A 48 -4.90 -5.31 9.97
N ALA A 49 -6.12 -4.79 9.80
CA ALA A 49 -7.25 -5.17 10.64
C ALA A 49 -7.53 -6.68 10.56
N GLU A 50 -7.51 -7.24 9.35
CA GLU A 50 -7.70 -8.67 9.13
C GLU A 50 -6.57 -9.50 9.77
N ALA A 51 -5.31 -9.08 9.61
CA ALA A 51 -4.15 -9.76 10.21
C ALA A 51 -4.26 -9.81 11.75
N LEU A 52 -4.64 -8.68 12.36
CA LEU A 52 -4.81 -8.58 13.81
C LEU A 52 -5.96 -9.48 14.30
N ALA A 53 -7.08 -9.51 13.58
CA ALA A 53 -8.20 -10.39 13.91
C ALA A 53 -7.80 -11.88 13.87
N LEU A 54 -7.00 -12.29 12.88
CA LEU A 54 -6.47 -13.66 12.84
C LEU A 54 -5.52 -13.95 14.00
N ILE A 55 -4.62 -13.02 14.35
CA ILE A 55 -3.69 -13.18 15.48
C ILE A 55 -4.44 -13.33 16.81
N GLU A 56 -5.56 -12.63 16.97
CA GLU A 56 -6.40 -12.74 18.17
C GLU A 56 -7.08 -14.10 18.26
N ARG A 57 -7.55 -14.64 17.13
CA ARG A 57 -8.19 -15.96 17.03
C ARG A 57 -7.22 -17.13 17.11
N MET A 58 -5.90 -16.92 17.08
CA MET A 58 -4.93 -18.00 17.21
C MET A 58 -5.12 -18.79 18.53
N THR A 59 -5.18 -20.11 18.42
CA THR A 59 -5.12 -21.03 19.56
C THR A 59 -3.68 -21.17 20.06
N ASP A 60 -3.50 -21.75 21.25
CA ASP A 60 -2.16 -21.95 21.82
C ASP A 60 -1.32 -22.95 21.01
N GLU A 61 -1.97 -23.90 20.34
CA GLU A 61 -1.33 -24.83 19.38
C GLU A 61 -0.77 -24.08 18.17
N HIS A 62 -1.51 -23.11 17.63
CA HIS A 62 -1.02 -22.25 16.56
C HIS A 62 0.17 -21.43 17.06
N VAL A 63 0.08 -20.85 18.26
CA VAL A 63 1.18 -20.09 18.86
C VAL A 63 2.44 -20.95 19.03
N ALA A 64 2.31 -22.20 19.48
CA ALA A 64 3.44 -23.12 19.62
C ALA A 64 4.09 -23.47 18.27
N ARG A 65 3.28 -23.74 17.24
CA ARG A 65 3.78 -24.00 15.88
C ARG A 65 4.56 -22.79 15.33
N TRP A 66 4.03 -21.60 15.54
CA TRP A 66 4.69 -20.36 15.12
C TRP A 66 5.95 -20.05 15.95
N ALA A 67 5.97 -20.41 17.24
CA ALA A 67 7.15 -20.28 18.09
C ALA A 67 8.33 -21.10 17.54
N LEU A 68 8.08 -22.34 17.11
CA LEU A 68 9.08 -23.19 16.46
C LEU A 68 9.57 -22.60 15.14
N ARG A 69 8.63 -22.15 14.28
CA ARG A 69 8.95 -21.58 12.97
C ARG A 69 9.75 -20.28 13.06
N LEU A 70 9.39 -19.39 13.98
CA LEU A 70 10.03 -18.09 14.20
C LEU A 70 11.24 -18.17 15.14
N LYS A 71 11.53 -19.37 15.69
CA LYS A 71 12.57 -19.62 16.68
C LYS A 71 12.51 -18.62 17.85
N CYS A 72 11.32 -18.42 18.39
CA CYS A 72 11.09 -17.52 19.51
C CYS A 72 10.21 -18.16 20.59
N GLN A 73 10.14 -17.54 21.77
CA GLN A 73 9.28 -18.02 22.86
C GLN A 73 7.80 -17.83 22.52
N ALA A 74 6.94 -18.78 22.90
CA ALA A 74 5.49 -18.73 22.64
C ALA A 74 4.85 -17.39 23.08
N ARG A 75 5.25 -16.88 24.26
CA ARG A 75 4.78 -15.58 24.78
C ARG A 75 5.11 -14.38 23.88
N SER A 76 6.15 -14.46 23.04
CA SER A 76 6.57 -13.36 22.17
C SER A 76 6.04 -13.46 20.74
N VAL A 77 5.47 -14.61 20.34
CA VAL A 77 4.93 -14.84 18.99
C VAL A 77 3.86 -13.82 18.64
N ARG A 78 2.80 -13.70 19.46
CA ARG A 78 1.71 -12.76 19.19
C ARG A 78 2.21 -11.31 19.13
N LYS A 79 3.14 -10.93 20.01
CA LYS A 79 3.76 -9.59 20.01
C LYS A 79 4.52 -9.33 18.70
N ARG A 80 5.31 -10.31 18.24
CA ARG A 80 6.10 -10.19 17.01
C ARG A 80 5.22 -10.14 15.77
N LEU A 81 4.20 -10.99 15.68
CA LEU A 81 3.23 -10.99 14.58
C LEU A 81 2.44 -9.66 14.52
N ARG A 82 2.05 -9.09 15.67
CA ARG A 82 1.42 -7.76 15.71
C ARG A 82 2.35 -6.64 15.23
N SER A 83 3.62 -6.69 15.63
CA SER A 83 4.63 -5.74 15.17
C SER A 83 4.82 -5.83 13.64
N GLU A 84 4.92 -7.06 13.13
CA GLU A 84 5.09 -7.29 11.69
C GLU A 84 3.84 -6.89 10.90
N ALA A 85 2.64 -7.11 11.44
CA ALA A 85 1.39 -6.67 10.82
C ALA A 85 1.27 -5.13 10.75
N GLY A 86 2.02 -4.40 11.58
CA GLY A 86 2.12 -2.94 11.50
C GLY A 86 2.99 -2.46 10.32
N LEU A 87 3.98 -3.26 9.92
CA LEU A 87 4.92 -2.94 8.85
C LEU A 87 4.47 -3.51 7.50
N ASN A 88 4.10 -4.79 7.47
CA ASN A 88 3.77 -5.56 6.27
C ASN A 88 2.55 -6.47 6.50
N PRO A 89 1.34 -5.91 6.60
CA PRO A 89 0.14 -6.69 6.92
C PRO A 89 -0.19 -7.77 5.88
N THR A 90 0.08 -7.52 4.60
CA THR A 90 -0.18 -8.48 3.51
C THR A 90 0.68 -9.74 3.60
N LEU A 91 1.97 -9.59 3.94
CA LEU A 91 2.87 -10.72 4.14
C LEU A 91 2.44 -11.55 5.36
N VAL A 92 2.06 -10.89 6.45
CA VAL A 92 1.57 -11.56 7.65
C VAL A 92 0.26 -12.29 7.38
N LEU A 93 -0.69 -11.67 6.67
CA LEU A 93 -1.92 -12.32 6.25
C LEU A 93 -1.66 -13.58 5.43
N ARG A 94 -0.80 -13.48 4.42
CA ARG A 94 -0.41 -14.62 3.60
C ARG A 94 0.20 -15.72 4.46
N ALA A 95 1.14 -15.35 5.33
CA ALA A 95 1.83 -16.30 6.18
C ALA A 95 0.88 -16.98 7.18
N LEU A 96 -0.10 -16.27 7.74
CA LEU A 96 -1.13 -16.81 8.63
C LEU A 96 -2.10 -17.74 7.91
N ARG A 97 -2.49 -17.40 6.67
CA ARG A 97 -3.33 -18.26 5.82
C ARG A 97 -2.59 -19.54 5.42
N ASP A 98 -1.35 -19.42 4.95
CA ASP A 98 -0.53 -20.56 4.52
C ASP A 98 -0.06 -21.42 5.71
N GLY A 99 0.12 -20.82 6.88
CA GLY A 99 0.60 -21.47 8.11
C GLY A 99 -0.49 -22.14 8.96
N GLY A 100 -1.74 -22.10 8.51
CA GLY A 100 -2.89 -22.75 9.17
C GLY A 100 -3.35 -22.06 10.44
N ALA A 101 -3.51 -20.73 10.42
CA ALA A 101 -4.24 -20.00 11.47
C ALA A 101 -5.77 -19.95 11.25
N VAL A 102 -6.25 -20.68 10.23
CA VAL A 102 -7.67 -20.91 9.86
C VAL A 102 -7.89 -22.41 9.81
#